data_AF-A0A6G8AW52-F1
#
_entry.id   AF-A0A6G8AW52-F1
#
_cell.length_a   1.000
_cell.length_b   1.000
_cell.length_c   1.000
_cell.angle_alpha   90.00
_cell.angle_beta   90.00
_cell.angle_gamma   90.00
#
_symmetry.space_group_name_H-M   'P 1'
#
loop_
_entity.id
_entity.type
_entity.pdbx_description
1 polymer ?
#
loop_
_entity_poly.entity_id
_entity_poly.type
_entity_poly.pdbx_seq_one_letter_code
_entity_poly.pdbx_strand_id
1 'polypeptide(L)'
;MNKKTIIIGASTAAVLLAAGGGYMAYQYHDKSLQKQAVENFVKAFEKKDFEKLATNLSETSVKDQGLDQKKVVEKYDSIFNGLGISGIKGDISKVEKENFDIALNMTTPFGKLDNEKMTGKLIKENGKYVIDWNYSLIFPKMEKGDKVFINNEPPKRGEIQDVNKQPLATDHAYPQLGIIPNTLGEGEDKKKNLADIEKKFDMTEEQLNSLLSQGWVKEDSFVPIKTVDFNEDLAKYDATGVSTQTVNKRYYPLGKASAQLVGYTGKTTAEEIEKDPSLTGFDETGKTGLEAQLDEKLRGKAGGKIDIVNENGEFKETLIEQKKKDGEDIQLTIDRQIQKNAFEALDNLPGSTVVTAPKTGELKAVVSSPSYDPNKFVLGMNQKEYDAVAKDPLNPFLARFGTGYAPGSTFKAITAAIGIDEKVTTPDKTHEITGLKWQKDGSWGIIL
;
A
#
# COMPACT_ATOMS: atom_id res chain seq x y z
N MET A 1 -22.40 72.58 -42.24
CA MET A 1 -21.83 71.98 -41.00
C MET A 1 -20.42 72.48 -40.79
N ASN A 2 -20.13 73.06 -39.62
CA ASN A 2 -18.88 73.76 -39.33
C ASN A 2 -17.75 72.74 -39.05
N LYS A 3 -16.62 72.82 -39.78
CA LYS A 3 -15.48 71.87 -39.65
C LYS A 3 -14.95 71.76 -38.22
N LYS A 4 -15.03 72.83 -37.42
CA LYS A 4 -14.63 72.81 -35.98
C LYS A 4 -15.49 71.89 -35.12
N THR A 5 -16.80 71.81 -35.37
CA THR A 5 -17.73 70.99 -34.58
C THR A 5 -17.54 69.49 -34.86
N ILE A 6 -17.18 69.13 -36.11
CA ILE A 6 -16.88 67.75 -36.51
C ILE A 6 -15.56 67.28 -35.90
N ILE A 7 -14.52 68.13 -35.89
CA ILE A 7 -13.21 67.78 -35.31
C ILE A 7 -13.32 67.60 -33.79
N ILE A 8 -14.02 68.49 -33.08
CA ILE A 8 -14.22 68.36 -31.63
C ILE A 8 -15.04 67.10 -31.30
N GLY A 9 -16.13 66.81 -32.04
CA GLY A 9 -16.91 65.59 -31.86
C GLY A 9 -16.11 64.30 -32.13
N ALA A 10 -15.25 64.30 -33.15
CA ALA A 10 -14.37 63.16 -33.47
C ALA A 10 -13.28 62.94 -32.40
N SER A 11 -12.69 64.01 -31.87
CA SER A 11 -11.69 63.93 -30.80
C SER A 11 -12.31 63.45 -29.48
N THR A 12 -13.50 63.91 -29.11
CA THR A 12 -14.20 63.43 -27.91
C THR A 12 -14.63 61.97 -28.04
N ALA A 13 -15.10 61.55 -29.22
CA ALA A 13 -15.42 60.15 -29.49
C ALA A 13 -14.18 59.23 -29.42
N ALA A 14 -13.02 59.69 -29.92
CA ALA A 14 -11.77 58.94 -29.84
C ALA A 14 -11.28 58.76 -28.39
N VAL A 15 -11.41 59.78 -27.54
CA VAL A 15 -11.07 59.70 -26.11
C VAL A 15 -12.01 58.76 -25.37
N LEU A 16 -13.32 58.79 -25.66
CA LEU A 16 -14.29 57.88 -25.06
C LEU A 16 -14.08 56.42 -25.50
N LEU A 17 -13.72 56.18 -26.77
CA LEU A 17 -13.36 54.85 -27.27
C LEU A 17 -12.05 54.34 -26.66
N ALA A 18 -11.04 55.20 -26.48
CA ALA A 18 -9.79 54.84 -25.82
C ALA A 18 -9.97 54.58 -24.33
N ALA A 19 -10.79 55.40 -23.63
CA ALA A 19 -11.15 55.19 -22.23
C ALA A 19 -11.99 53.92 -22.04
N GLY A 20 -12.97 53.68 -22.91
CA GLY A 20 -13.78 52.47 -22.93
C GLY A 20 -12.94 51.22 -23.24
N GLY A 21 -12.04 51.30 -24.22
CA GLY A 21 -11.10 50.22 -24.56
C GLY A 21 -10.11 49.93 -23.43
N GLY A 22 -9.58 50.96 -22.78
CA GLY A 22 -8.71 50.83 -21.61
C GLY A 22 -9.43 50.22 -20.41
N TYR A 23 -10.68 50.62 -20.16
CA TYR A 23 -11.53 50.04 -19.10
C TYR A 23 -11.87 48.57 -19.37
N MET A 24 -12.20 48.22 -20.62
CA MET A 24 -12.44 46.84 -21.04
C MET A 24 -11.19 45.97 -20.94
N ALA A 25 -10.03 46.48 -21.36
CA ALA A 25 -8.75 45.79 -21.23
C ALA A 25 -8.36 45.60 -19.75
N TYR A 26 -8.59 46.60 -18.91
CA TYR A 26 -8.40 46.50 -17.47
C TYR A 26 -9.30 45.43 -16.86
N GLN A 27 -10.61 45.44 -17.16
CA GLN A 27 -11.54 44.40 -16.66
C GLN A 27 -11.15 43.00 -17.14
N TYR A 28 -10.73 42.86 -18.39
CA TYR A 28 -10.30 41.56 -18.93
C TYR A 28 -9.01 41.07 -18.23
N HIS A 29 -8.04 41.97 -18.03
CA HIS A 29 -6.80 41.65 -17.33
C HIS A 29 -7.06 41.28 -15.86
N ASP A 30 -7.90 42.04 -15.18
CA ASP A 30 -8.28 41.80 -13.79
C ASP A 30 -9.00 40.45 -13.61
N LYS A 31 -9.97 40.15 -14.49
CA LYS A 31 -10.64 38.84 -14.53
C LYS A 31 -9.67 37.69 -14.81
N SER A 32 -8.67 37.91 -15.67
CA SER A 32 -7.62 36.93 -15.95
C SER A 32 -6.76 36.64 -14.72
N LEU A 33 -6.40 37.68 -13.95
CA LEU A 33 -5.63 37.52 -12.71
C LEU A 33 -6.44 36.79 -11.63
N GLN A 34 -7.72 37.11 -11.48
CA GLN A 34 -8.63 36.37 -10.58
C GLN A 34 -8.70 34.89 -10.95
N LYS A 35 -8.88 34.58 -12.24
CA LYS A 35 -8.90 33.20 -12.73
C LYS A 35 -7.58 32.48 -12.45
N GLN A 36 -6.44 33.15 -12.68
CA GLN A 36 -5.12 32.59 -12.43
C GLN A 36 -4.90 32.25 -10.95
N ALA A 37 -5.38 33.08 -10.02
CA ALA A 37 -5.28 32.81 -8.58
C ALA A 37 -6.03 31.52 -8.21
N VAL A 38 -7.26 31.36 -8.70
CA VAL A 38 -8.06 30.14 -8.46
C VAL A 38 -7.44 28.92 -9.14
N GLU A 39 -6.94 29.06 -10.38
CA GLU A 39 -6.23 27.97 -11.08
C GLU A 39 -4.97 27.52 -10.34
N ASN A 40 -4.21 28.45 -9.74
CA ASN A 40 -3.04 28.10 -8.95
C ASN A 40 -3.41 27.37 -7.65
N PHE A 41 -4.48 27.82 -6.98
CA PHE A 41 -5.02 27.17 -5.79
C PHE A 41 -5.48 25.73 -6.08
N VAL A 42 -6.26 25.53 -7.15
CA VAL A 42 -6.70 24.19 -7.57
C VAL A 42 -5.52 23.31 -7.97
N LYS A 43 -4.56 23.82 -8.74
CA LYS A 43 -3.36 23.05 -9.11
C LYS A 43 -2.51 22.63 -7.91
N ALA A 44 -2.45 23.45 -6.86
CA ALA A 44 -1.75 23.10 -5.63
C ALA A 44 -2.47 21.94 -4.91
N PHE A 45 -3.80 21.95 -4.88
CA PHE A 45 -4.63 20.85 -4.40
C PHE A 45 -4.39 19.54 -5.16
N GLU A 46 -4.47 19.58 -6.48
CA GLU A 46 -4.30 18.39 -7.34
C GLU A 46 -2.92 17.75 -7.17
N LYS A 47 -1.90 18.57 -6.91
CA LYS A 47 -0.52 18.12 -6.69
C LYS A 47 -0.20 17.82 -5.22
N LYS A 48 -1.15 18.05 -4.30
CA LYS A 48 -0.95 17.99 -2.85
C LYS A 48 0.26 18.82 -2.38
N ASP A 49 0.52 19.93 -3.06
CA ASP A 49 1.59 20.86 -2.74
C ASP A 49 1.04 21.92 -1.78
N PHE A 50 0.94 21.54 -0.51
CA PHE A 50 0.28 22.36 0.51
C PHE A 50 1.07 23.63 0.85
N GLU A 51 2.38 23.62 0.67
CA GLU A 51 3.20 24.83 0.76
C GLU A 51 2.78 25.85 -0.32
N LYS A 52 2.70 25.43 -1.59
CA LYS A 52 2.19 26.31 -2.64
C LYS A 52 0.75 26.70 -2.40
N LEU A 53 -0.10 25.80 -1.91
CA LEU A 53 -1.49 26.11 -1.56
C LEU A 53 -1.55 27.28 -0.58
N ALA A 54 -0.80 27.19 0.52
CA ALA A 54 -0.70 28.22 1.55
C ALA A 54 -0.23 29.58 0.99
N THR A 55 0.73 29.60 0.06
CA THR A 55 1.18 30.86 -0.57
C THR A 55 0.12 31.57 -1.42
N ASN A 56 -0.96 30.89 -1.81
CA ASN A 56 -2.08 31.50 -2.54
C ASN A 56 -3.18 32.04 -1.61
N LEU A 57 -3.05 31.87 -0.29
CA LEU A 57 -4.03 32.31 0.71
C LEU A 57 -3.68 33.69 1.26
N SER A 58 -4.70 34.47 1.62
CA SER A 58 -4.49 35.72 2.34
C SER A 58 -3.98 35.46 3.76
N GLU A 59 -2.86 36.09 4.13
CA GLU A 59 -2.33 36.01 5.48
C GLU A 59 -3.31 36.56 6.53
N THR A 60 -4.05 37.60 6.16
CA THR A 60 -5.04 38.22 7.06
C THR A 60 -6.18 37.25 7.33
N SER A 61 -6.78 36.67 6.29
CA SER A 61 -7.87 35.69 6.46
C SER A 61 -7.45 34.47 7.29
N VAL A 62 -6.23 33.95 7.07
CA VAL A 62 -5.68 32.81 7.81
C VAL A 62 -5.49 33.15 9.30
N LYS A 63 -4.99 34.36 9.60
CA LYS A 63 -4.84 34.86 10.98
C LYS A 63 -6.19 35.05 11.67
N ASP A 64 -7.21 35.54 10.97
CA ASP A 64 -8.57 35.69 11.52
C ASP A 64 -9.18 34.35 11.92
N GLN A 65 -8.82 33.28 11.20
CA GLN A 65 -9.17 31.90 11.55
C GLN A 65 -8.34 31.32 12.71
N GLY A 66 -7.40 32.07 13.27
CA GLY A 66 -6.54 31.67 14.40
C GLY A 66 -5.36 30.79 13.99
N LEU A 67 -4.98 30.78 12.72
CA LEU A 67 -3.85 30.01 12.21
C LEU A 67 -2.76 30.94 11.64
N ASP A 68 -1.61 30.36 11.35
CA ASP A 68 -0.59 30.95 10.49
C ASP A 68 -0.42 30.05 9.25
N GLN A 69 0.34 30.52 8.25
CA GLN A 69 0.54 29.79 7.01
C GLN A 69 1.13 28.39 7.24
N LYS A 70 2.05 28.23 8.21
CA LYS A 70 2.67 26.94 8.52
C LYS A 70 1.63 25.97 9.09
N LYS A 71 0.79 26.42 10.01
CA LYS A 71 -0.30 25.60 10.57
C LYS A 71 -1.35 25.23 9.54
N VAL A 72 -1.59 26.08 8.54
CA VAL A 72 -2.47 25.72 7.42
C VAL A 72 -1.86 24.57 6.62
N VAL A 73 -0.56 24.64 6.28
CA VAL A 73 0.16 23.53 5.61
C VAL A 73 0.03 22.25 6.42
N GLU A 74 0.34 22.29 7.72
CA GLU A 74 0.24 21.14 8.62
C GLU A 74 -1.19 20.57 8.68
N LYS A 75 -2.22 21.43 8.64
CA LYS A 75 -3.61 20.98 8.70
C LYS A 75 -4.06 20.31 7.39
N TYR A 76 -3.71 20.87 6.24
CA TYR A 76 -3.97 20.21 4.95
C TYR A 76 -3.20 18.89 4.84
N ASP A 77 -1.94 18.87 5.24
CA ASP A 77 -1.12 17.66 5.26
C ASP A 77 -1.75 16.57 6.14
N SER A 78 -2.08 16.92 7.39
CA SER A 78 -2.71 15.99 8.35
C SER A 78 -4.05 15.44 7.86
N ILE A 79 -4.84 16.23 7.14
CA ILE A 79 -6.14 15.79 6.60
C ILE A 79 -5.93 14.97 5.33
N PHE A 80 -5.28 15.51 4.31
CA PHE A 80 -5.24 14.85 3.00
C PHE A 80 -4.20 13.72 2.93
N ASN A 81 -3.04 13.87 3.57
CA ASN A 81 -2.08 12.77 3.68
C ASN A 81 -2.47 11.81 4.80
N GLY A 82 -2.89 12.32 5.97
CA GLY A 82 -3.27 11.46 7.09
C GLY A 82 -4.52 10.59 6.83
N LEU A 83 -5.48 11.07 6.03
CA LEU A 83 -6.62 10.26 5.59
C LEU A 83 -6.31 9.39 4.36
N GLY A 84 -5.11 9.43 3.80
CA GLY A 84 -4.76 8.68 2.60
C GLY A 84 -5.51 9.13 1.33
N ILE A 85 -5.91 10.39 1.24
CA ILE A 85 -6.64 10.92 0.08
C ILE A 85 -5.69 11.02 -1.12
N SER A 86 -6.12 10.55 -2.29
CA SER A 86 -5.35 10.54 -3.52
C SER A 86 -6.19 10.94 -4.73
N GLY A 87 -5.55 11.12 -5.89
CA GLY A 87 -6.24 11.35 -7.16
C GLY A 87 -7.11 12.61 -7.22
N ILE A 88 -6.74 13.66 -6.48
CA ILE A 88 -7.51 14.91 -6.42
C ILE A 88 -7.54 15.59 -7.80
N LYS A 89 -8.73 15.90 -8.28
CA LYS A 89 -8.99 16.68 -9.50
C LYS A 89 -9.96 17.81 -9.20
N GLY A 90 -9.65 19.02 -9.64
CA GLY A 90 -10.49 20.18 -9.38
C GLY A 90 -11.05 20.81 -10.66
N ASP A 91 -12.35 21.04 -10.67
CA ASP A 91 -13.05 21.74 -11.74
C ASP A 91 -13.47 23.13 -11.27
N ILE A 92 -13.01 24.17 -11.98
CA ILE A 92 -13.41 25.55 -11.72
C ILE A 92 -14.73 25.81 -12.43
N SER A 93 -15.81 25.85 -11.67
CA SER A 93 -17.16 26.06 -12.20
C SER A 93 -17.43 27.53 -12.51
N LYS A 94 -16.91 28.44 -11.68
CA LYS A 94 -17.20 29.88 -11.80
C LYS A 94 -16.11 30.75 -11.20
N VAL A 95 -15.80 31.88 -11.84
CA VAL A 95 -15.02 33.00 -11.26
C VAL A 95 -15.67 34.32 -11.71
N GLU A 96 -16.41 34.98 -10.81
CA GLU A 96 -17.11 36.23 -11.11
C GLU A 96 -17.18 37.14 -9.88
N LYS A 97 -16.91 38.43 -10.09
CA LYS A 97 -17.00 39.46 -9.04
C LYS A 97 -16.28 39.03 -7.77
N GLU A 98 -15.03 38.57 -7.90
CA GLU A 98 -14.19 38.12 -6.77
C GLU A 98 -14.72 36.88 -6.02
N ASN A 99 -15.80 36.24 -6.49
CA ASN A 99 -16.26 34.96 -5.96
C ASN A 99 -15.86 33.84 -6.92
N PHE A 100 -15.58 32.67 -6.38
CA PHE A 100 -15.31 31.49 -7.18
C PHE A 100 -16.03 30.26 -6.64
N ASP A 101 -16.38 29.36 -7.55
CA ASP A 101 -16.93 28.04 -7.24
C ASP A 101 -16.02 26.99 -7.85
N ILE A 102 -15.59 26.03 -7.04
CA ILE A 102 -14.83 24.85 -7.47
C ILE A 102 -15.56 23.57 -7.04
N ALA A 103 -15.34 22.49 -7.77
CA ALA A 103 -15.74 21.15 -7.38
C ALA A 103 -14.49 20.27 -7.33
N LEU A 104 -14.27 19.57 -6.21
CA LEU A 104 -13.19 18.62 -6.09
C LEU A 104 -13.73 17.19 -6.22
N ASN A 105 -13.00 16.36 -6.97
CA ASN A 105 -13.18 14.92 -7.03
C ASN A 105 -11.92 14.28 -6.48
N MET A 106 -12.05 13.32 -5.56
CA MET A 106 -10.90 12.69 -4.92
C MET A 106 -11.21 11.24 -4.52
N THR A 107 -10.16 10.44 -4.37
CA THR A 107 -10.24 9.07 -3.88
C THR A 107 -9.84 9.03 -2.41
N THR A 108 -10.63 8.35 -1.60
CA THR A 108 -10.36 8.07 -0.18
C THR A 108 -10.21 6.56 0.03
N PRO A 109 -9.72 6.10 1.20
CA PRO A 109 -9.72 4.68 1.58
C PRO A 109 -11.08 3.99 1.48
N PHE A 110 -12.18 4.73 1.57
CA PHE A 110 -13.55 4.21 1.58
C PHE A 110 -14.32 4.54 0.30
N GLY A 111 -13.62 4.87 -0.79
CA GLY A 111 -14.22 5.15 -2.10
C GLY A 111 -14.03 6.60 -2.57
N LYS A 112 -14.72 6.96 -3.64
CA LYS A 112 -14.62 8.28 -4.25
C LYS A 112 -15.53 9.30 -3.57
N LEU A 113 -14.97 10.46 -3.27
CA LEU A 113 -15.69 11.69 -2.96
C LEU A 113 -15.78 12.51 -4.25
N ASP A 114 -16.95 12.49 -4.88
CA ASP A 114 -17.18 13.18 -6.14
C ASP A 114 -17.97 14.48 -5.90
N ASN A 115 -17.60 15.54 -6.62
CA ASN A 115 -18.32 16.81 -6.65
C ASN A 115 -18.42 17.54 -5.29
N GLU A 116 -17.32 17.56 -4.52
CA GLU A 116 -17.20 18.37 -3.30
C GLU A 116 -17.16 19.85 -3.67
N LYS A 117 -18.32 20.51 -3.62
CA LYS A 117 -18.50 21.90 -4.05
C LYS A 117 -18.06 22.89 -2.97
N MET A 118 -17.10 23.72 -3.31
CA MET A 118 -16.60 24.79 -2.45
C MET A 118 -16.81 26.14 -3.11
N THR A 119 -17.29 27.10 -2.33
CA THR A 119 -17.42 28.50 -2.74
C THR A 119 -16.46 29.33 -1.91
N GLY A 120 -15.68 30.17 -2.56
CA GLY A 120 -14.73 31.05 -1.88
C GLY A 120 -14.71 32.45 -2.48
N LYS A 121 -13.92 33.31 -1.85
CA LYS A 121 -13.72 34.70 -2.27
C LYS A 121 -12.26 34.98 -2.53
N LEU A 122 -12.02 35.95 -3.40
CA LEU A 122 -10.71 36.51 -3.69
C LEU A 122 -10.63 37.88 -3.01
N ILE A 123 -9.47 38.17 -2.43
CA ILE A 123 -9.15 39.51 -1.93
C ILE A 123 -7.83 39.98 -2.53
N LYS A 124 -7.67 41.30 -2.62
CA LYS A 124 -6.48 41.92 -3.20
C LYS A 124 -5.51 42.29 -2.09
N GLU A 125 -4.43 41.55 -1.97
CA GLU A 125 -3.38 41.75 -0.96
C GLU A 125 -2.04 41.98 -1.67
N ASN A 126 -1.33 43.06 -1.32
CA ASN A 126 -0.05 43.44 -1.94
C ASN A 126 -0.10 43.51 -3.49
N GLY A 127 -1.23 43.95 -4.05
CA GLY A 127 -1.43 44.08 -5.50
C GLY A 127 -1.71 42.77 -6.25
N LYS A 128 -1.89 41.65 -5.54
CA LYS A 128 -2.22 40.33 -6.10
C LYS A 128 -3.57 39.84 -5.59
N TYR A 129 -4.27 39.05 -6.41
CA TYR A 129 -5.45 38.31 -5.94
C TYR A 129 -5.00 37.06 -5.19
N VAL A 130 -5.49 36.91 -3.97
CA VAL A 130 -5.28 35.76 -3.09
C VAL A 130 -6.62 35.27 -2.56
N ILE A 131 -6.67 34.03 -2.08
CA ILE A 131 -7.89 33.40 -1.59
C ILE A 131 -8.19 33.88 -0.16
N ASP A 132 -9.41 34.38 0.07
CA ASP A 132 -9.96 34.64 1.39
C ASP A 132 -10.32 33.29 2.04
N TRP A 133 -9.43 32.83 2.92
CA TRP A 133 -9.44 31.45 3.39
C TRP A 133 -10.27 31.26 4.65
N ASN A 134 -11.04 30.16 4.67
CA ASN A 134 -11.66 29.62 5.87
C ASN A 134 -11.74 28.09 5.76
N TYR A 135 -12.19 27.44 6.84
CA TYR A 135 -12.23 25.98 6.94
C TYR A 135 -13.13 25.29 5.90
N SER A 136 -14.12 25.98 5.32
CA SER A 136 -14.98 25.41 4.27
C SER A 136 -14.23 25.10 2.97
N LEU A 137 -13.03 25.68 2.78
CA LEU A 137 -12.12 25.38 1.67
C LEU A 137 -11.24 24.13 1.94
N ILE A 138 -11.50 23.40 3.02
CA ILE A 138 -10.98 22.03 3.26
C ILE A 138 -12.06 21.03 2.89
N PHE A 139 -13.21 21.11 3.57
CA PHE A 139 -14.46 20.44 3.21
C PHE A 139 -15.63 21.40 3.45
N PRO A 140 -16.68 21.41 2.61
CA PRO A 140 -17.65 22.50 2.54
C PRO A 140 -18.35 22.85 3.86
N LYS A 141 -18.57 21.88 4.76
CA LYS A 141 -19.24 22.11 6.06
C LYS A 141 -18.29 22.27 7.25
N MET A 142 -16.98 22.34 7.02
CA MET A 142 -16.04 22.55 8.11
C MET A 142 -16.03 24.00 8.59
N GLU A 143 -15.97 24.14 9.91
CA GLU A 143 -15.83 25.40 10.63
C GLU A 143 -14.56 25.41 11.47
N LYS A 144 -14.27 26.57 12.06
CA LYS A 144 -13.16 26.72 12.99
C LYS A 144 -13.34 25.76 14.16
N GLY A 145 -12.29 24.96 14.41
CA GLY A 145 -12.28 23.98 15.48
C GLY A 145 -12.64 22.55 15.07
N ASP A 146 -13.31 22.39 13.93
CA ASP A 146 -13.69 21.07 13.42
C ASP A 146 -12.44 20.22 13.13
N LYS A 147 -12.61 18.92 13.36
CA LYS A 147 -11.62 17.86 13.11
C LYS A 147 -12.24 16.86 12.14
N VAL A 148 -11.38 16.20 11.37
CA VAL A 148 -11.79 15.08 10.54
C VAL A 148 -11.36 13.79 11.24
N PHE A 149 -12.32 12.90 11.45
CA PHE A 149 -12.13 11.63 12.13
C PHE A 149 -12.31 10.49 11.14
N ILE A 150 -11.33 9.59 11.08
CA ILE A 150 -11.40 8.37 10.28
C ILE A 150 -11.67 7.19 11.20
N ASN A 151 -12.80 6.52 10.97
CA ASN A 151 -13.07 5.23 11.56
C ASN A 151 -12.79 4.15 10.51
N ASN A 152 -11.71 3.39 10.68
CA ASN A 152 -11.34 2.31 9.78
C ASN A 152 -11.81 0.96 10.33
N GLU A 153 -12.50 0.19 9.50
CA GLU A 153 -12.97 -1.16 9.80
C GLU A 153 -12.27 -2.15 8.87
N PRO A 154 -11.07 -2.66 9.25
CA PRO A 154 -10.30 -3.53 8.38
C PRO A 154 -11.06 -4.84 8.10
N PRO A 155 -11.01 -5.35 6.86
CA PRO A 155 -11.64 -6.61 6.51
C PRO A 155 -10.86 -7.78 7.12
N LYS A 156 -11.56 -8.87 7.43
CA LYS A 156 -10.88 -10.15 7.70
C LYS A 156 -10.40 -10.71 6.37
N ARG A 157 -9.12 -11.03 6.25
CA ARG A 157 -8.58 -11.69 5.07
C ARG A 157 -9.11 -13.14 5.00
N GLY A 158 -9.55 -13.58 3.83
CA GLY A 158 -10.01 -14.95 3.60
C GLY A 158 -8.89 -15.96 3.87
N GLU A 159 -9.26 -17.18 4.25
CA GLU A 159 -8.33 -18.28 4.49
C GLU A 159 -7.99 -19.00 3.19
N ILE A 160 -6.78 -19.55 3.10
CA ILE A 160 -6.45 -20.56 2.09
C ILE A 160 -6.51 -21.90 2.78
N GLN A 161 -7.36 -22.80 2.27
CA GLN A 161 -7.69 -24.07 2.91
C GLN A 161 -7.33 -25.26 2.01
N ASP A 162 -6.99 -26.38 2.64
CA ASP A 162 -6.77 -27.67 1.97
C ASP A 162 -8.11 -28.33 1.56
N VAL A 163 -8.05 -29.49 0.92
CA VAL A 163 -9.24 -30.24 0.47
C VAL A 163 -10.19 -30.61 1.62
N ASN A 164 -9.69 -30.69 2.86
CA ASN A 164 -10.44 -30.99 4.07
C ASN A 164 -10.83 -29.74 4.88
N LYS A 165 -10.76 -28.54 4.26
CA LYS A 165 -11.03 -27.22 4.87
C LYS A 165 -10.08 -26.84 6.00
N GLN A 166 -8.85 -27.35 5.96
CA GLN A 166 -7.87 -27.09 6.99
C GLN A 166 -6.91 -25.99 6.53
N PRO A 167 -6.46 -25.11 7.43
CA PRO A 167 -5.77 -23.90 7.01
C PRO A 167 -4.36 -24.21 6.46
N LEU A 168 -4.07 -23.60 5.32
CA LEU A 168 -2.75 -23.43 4.72
C LEU A 168 -2.26 -21.98 4.87
N ALA A 169 -3.19 -21.02 4.95
CA ALA A 169 -2.98 -19.66 5.41
C ALA A 169 -4.23 -19.18 6.18
N THR A 170 -4.03 -18.68 7.39
CA THR A 170 -5.10 -18.16 8.29
C THR A 170 -4.54 -17.05 9.16
N ASP A 171 -5.33 -16.45 10.03
CA ASP A 171 -4.86 -15.45 10.99
C ASP A 171 -4.61 -16.12 12.35
N HIS A 172 -3.58 -15.65 13.05
CA HIS A 172 -3.26 -16.08 14.40
C HIS A 172 -2.92 -14.90 15.29
N ALA A 173 -3.20 -15.04 16.59
CA ALA A 173 -2.81 -14.09 17.61
C ALA A 173 -1.32 -14.23 17.94
N TYR A 174 -0.55 -13.15 17.83
CA TYR A 174 0.88 -13.11 18.14
C TYR A 174 1.15 -12.14 19.29
N PRO A 175 2.13 -12.46 20.17
CA PRO A 175 2.64 -11.49 21.11
C PRO A 175 3.41 -10.37 20.38
N GLN A 176 3.00 -9.14 20.62
CA GLN A 176 3.69 -7.94 20.19
C GLN A 176 4.28 -7.24 21.41
N LEU A 177 5.60 -7.06 21.38
CA LEU A 177 6.38 -6.38 22.40
C LEU A 177 6.48 -4.89 22.01
N GLY A 178 6.31 -4.02 23.00
CA GLY A 178 6.37 -2.58 22.82
C GLY A 178 6.76 -1.85 24.09
N ILE A 179 7.12 -0.58 23.95
CA ILE A 179 7.57 0.28 25.04
C ILE A 179 6.44 1.20 25.45
N ILE A 180 6.23 1.38 26.75
CA ILE A 180 5.33 2.40 27.28
C ILE A 180 6.20 3.49 27.95
N PRO A 181 6.30 4.70 27.37
CA PRO A 181 7.28 5.69 27.80
C PRO A 181 7.23 6.05 29.29
N ASN A 182 6.03 6.17 29.87
CA ASN A 182 5.86 6.50 31.29
C ASN A 182 6.35 5.40 32.26
N THR A 183 6.56 4.18 31.78
CA THR A 183 7.10 3.07 32.59
C THR A 183 8.62 2.97 32.55
N LEU A 184 9.30 3.79 31.75
CA LEU A 184 10.77 3.82 31.66
C LEU A 184 11.44 4.54 32.84
N GLY A 185 10.69 5.30 33.63
CA GLY A 185 11.24 6.19 34.65
C GLY A 185 11.81 7.49 34.06
N GLU A 186 12.56 8.23 34.88
CA GLU A 186 13.10 9.55 34.54
C GLU A 186 14.63 9.60 34.65
N GLY A 187 15.26 10.59 34.01
CA GLY A 187 16.70 10.86 34.15
C GLY A 187 17.60 9.66 33.84
N GLU A 188 18.43 9.28 34.80
CA GLU A 188 19.38 8.17 34.67
C GLU A 188 18.70 6.79 34.63
N ASP A 189 17.55 6.61 35.29
CA ASP A 189 16.82 5.35 35.25
C ASP A 189 16.27 5.09 33.84
N LYS A 190 15.76 6.13 33.18
CA LYS A 190 15.32 6.06 31.78
C LYS A 190 16.45 5.61 30.86
N LYS A 191 17.63 6.23 30.98
CA LYS A 191 18.81 5.86 30.16
C LYS A 191 19.21 4.40 30.39
N LYS A 192 19.24 3.96 31.65
CA LYS A 192 19.58 2.58 32.01
C LYS A 192 18.57 1.57 31.42
N ASN A 193 17.27 1.86 31.52
CA ASN A 193 16.23 0.98 31.00
C ASN A 193 16.25 0.91 29.46
N LEU A 194 16.47 2.04 28.79
CA LEU A 194 16.65 2.07 27.33
C LEU A 194 17.86 1.25 26.88
N ALA A 195 19.00 1.35 27.58
CA ALA A 195 20.20 0.55 27.27
C ALA A 195 19.98 -0.97 27.46
N ASP A 196 19.16 -1.38 28.43
CA ASP A 196 18.78 -2.80 28.58
C ASP A 196 17.89 -3.27 27.41
N ILE A 197 16.95 -2.43 26.98
CA ILE A 197 16.10 -2.70 25.82
C ILE A 197 16.93 -2.82 24.53
N GLU A 198 17.86 -1.89 24.27
CA GLU A 198 18.77 -1.95 23.12
C GLU A 198 19.48 -3.31 23.03
N LYS A 199 20.03 -3.77 24.15
CA LYS A 199 20.75 -5.03 24.23
C LYS A 199 19.83 -6.25 24.04
N LYS A 200 18.63 -6.25 24.64
CA LYS A 200 17.69 -7.38 24.56
C LYS A 200 17.03 -7.53 23.19
N PHE A 201 16.82 -6.40 22.50
CA PHE A 201 16.12 -6.37 21.21
C PHE A 201 17.06 -6.25 20.00
N ASP A 202 18.37 -6.15 20.22
CA ASP A 202 19.39 -5.95 19.17
C ASP A 202 19.10 -4.69 18.35
N MET A 203 18.82 -3.59 19.07
CA MET A 203 18.47 -2.29 18.50
C MET A 203 19.55 -1.26 18.82
N THR A 204 19.75 -0.29 17.93
CA THR A 204 20.61 0.86 18.21
C THR A 204 19.86 1.94 18.97
N GLU A 205 20.60 2.76 19.71
CA GLU A 205 20.07 3.97 20.37
C GLU A 205 19.34 4.88 19.38
N GLU A 206 19.87 5.04 18.17
CA GLU A 206 19.25 5.83 17.10
C GLU A 206 17.89 5.26 16.68
N GLN A 207 17.78 3.93 16.51
CA GLN A 207 16.51 3.29 16.17
C GLN A 207 15.47 3.50 17.26
N LEU A 208 15.89 3.35 18.53
CA LEU A 208 15.00 3.47 19.68
C LEU A 208 14.51 4.90 19.88
N ASN A 209 15.43 5.88 19.80
CA ASN A 209 15.09 7.30 19.89
C ASN A 209 14.21 7.75 18.72
N SER A 210 14.46 7.24 17.51
CA SER A 210 13.61 7.50 16.34
C SER A 210 12.18 6.96 16.55
N LEU A 211 12.02 5.77 17.15
CA LEU A 211 10.71 5.22 17.48
C LEU A 211 9.98 6.04 18.55
N LEU A 212 10.67 6.46 19.60
CA LEU A 212 10.08 7.18 20.73
C LEU A 212 9.80 8.66 20.45
N SER A 213 10.42 9.25 19.42
CA SER A 213 10.24 10.66 19.05
C SER A 213 9.17 10.89 17.98
N GLN A 214 8.47 9.84 17.53
CA GLN A 214 7.39 9.99 16.55
C GLN A 214 6.23 10.81 17.14
N GLY A 215 5.65 11.71 16.35
CA GLY A 215 4.66 12.67 16.85
C GLY A 215 3.35 12.09 17.42
N TRP A 216 3.08 10.81 17.20
CA TRP A 216 1.93 10.10 17.79
C TRP A 216 2.24 9.53 19.18
N VAL A 217 3.51 9.42 19.56
CA VAL A 217 3.95 8.81 20.81
C VAL A 217 3.66 9.76 21.97
N LYS A 218 2.83 9.29 22.90
CA LYS A 218 2.53 9.94 24.19
C LYS A 218 3.08 9.09 25.33
N GLU A 219 3.07 9.66 26.53
CA GLU A 219 3.57 9.01 27.74
C GLU A 219 2.91 7.65 28.02
N ASP A 220 1.62 7.49 27.68
CA ASP A 220 0.83 6.27 27.85
C ASP A 220 0.71 5.42 26.57
N SER A 221 1.37 5.81 25.49
CA SER A 221 1.30 5.08 24.22
C SER A 221 2.07 3.77 24.26
N PHE A 222 1.51 2.72 23.65
CA PHE A 222 2.23 1.50 23.36
C PHE A 222 3.02 1.65 22.06
N VAL A 223 4.35 1.65 22.14
CA VAL A 223 5.25 1.81 21.00
C VAL A 223 5.76 0.44 20.56
N PRO A 224 5.21 -0.18 19.50
CA PRO A 224 5.57 -1.54 19.11
C PRO A 224 7.02 -1.59 18.60
N ILE A 225 7.80 -2.53 19.13
CA ILE A 225 9.20 -2.74 18.75
C ILE A 225 9.43 -4.08 18.06
N LYS A 226 8.68 -5.13 18.43
CA LYS A 226 8.87 -6.47 17.88
C LYS A 226 7.60 -7.30 17.97
N THR A 227 7.33 -8.10 16.94
CA THR A 227 6.35 -9.20 17.04
C THR A 227 7.11 -10.52 17.04
N VAL A 228 6.75 -11.42 17.96
CA VAL A 228 7.47 -12.69 18.19
C VAL A 228 6.56 -13.87 17.92
N ASP A 229 7.13 -15.06 17.72
CA ASP A 229 6.33 -16.26 17.49
C ASP A 229 5.47 -16.57 18.74
N PHE A 230 4.27 -17.13 18.55
CA PHE A 230 3.37 -17.43 19.66
C PHE A 230 3.87 -18.55 20.59
N ASN A 231 4.89 -19.31 20.19
CA ASN A 231 5.57 -20.30 21.04
C ASN A 231 6.87 -19.77 21.65
N GLU A 232 7.22 -18.51 21.42
CA GLU A 232 8.48 -17.93 21.89
C GLU A 232 8.42 -17.63 23.39
N ASP A 233 9.46 -18.04 24.13
CA ASP A 233 9.58 -17.68 25.55
C ASP A 233 9.81 -16.17 25.69
N LEU A 234 8.82 -15.48 26.25
CA LEU A 234 8.83 -14.03 26.42
C LEU A 234 9.75 -13.57 27.56
N ALA A 235 10.17 -14.47 28.47
CA ALA A 235 11.00 -14.09 29.62
C ALA A 235 12.34 -13.46 29.21
N LYS A 236 12.88 -13.80 28.04
CA LYS A 236 14.11 -13.18 27.51
C LYS A 236 13.95 -11.70 27.16
N TYR A 237 12.71 -11.26 26.91
CA TYR A 237 12.35 -9.89 26.56
C TYR A 237 11.90 -9.05 27.75
N ASP A 238 11.87 -9.60 28.96
CA ASP A 238 11.46 -8.89 30.17
C ASP A 238 12.43 -7.74 30.47
N ALA A 239 11.94 -6.50 30.41
CA ALA A 239 12.70 -5.29 30.68
C ALA A 239 11.77 -4.19 31.19
N THR A 240 12.26 -3.35 32.10
CA THR A 240 11.50 -2.18 32.57
C THR A 240 11.15 -1.28 31.39
N GLY A 241 9.88 -0.92 31.23
CA GLY A 241 9.41 -0.16 30.08
C GLY A 241 8.71 -0.99 29.01
N VAL A 242 8.96 -2.31 28.98
CA VAL A 242 8.42 -3.22 27.96
C VAL A 242 7.11 -3.82 28.42
N SER A 243 6.12 -3.79 27.54
CA SER A 243 4.83 -4.44 27.70
C SER A 243 4.55 -5.36 26.51
N THR A 244 3.59 -6.27 26.70
CA THR A 244 3.14 -7.19 25.66
C THR A 244 1.67 -6.94 25.37
N GLN A 245 1.34 -6.83 24.09
CA GLN A 245 -0.02 -6.84 23.59
C GLN A 245 -0.20 -8.00 22.61
N THR A 246 -1.45 -8.28 22.25
CA THR A 246 -1.77 -9.28 21.23
C THR A 246 -2.10 -8.57 19.92
N VAL A 247 -1.48 -9.01 18.83
CA VAL A 247 -1.79 -8.55 17.48
C VAL A 247 -2.16 -9.75 16.61
N ASN A 248 -3.20 -9.63 15.79
CA ASN A 248 -3.53 -10.66 14.81
C ASN A 248 -2.66 -10.44 13.57
N LYS A 249 -2.02 -11.51 13.11
CA LYS A 249 -1.21 -11.52 11.89
C LYS A 249 -1.46 -12.81 11.11
N ARG A 250 -1.11 -12.77 9.83
CA ARG A 250 -1.17 -13.94 8.96
C ARG A 250 -0.24 -15.05 9.45
N TYR A 251 -0.70 -16.29 9.39
CA TYR A 251 0.01 -17.49 9.83
C TYR A 251 -0.10 -18.59 8.77
N TYR A 252 1.01 -19.28 8.54
CA TYR A 252 1.14 -20.37 7.59
C TYR A 252 1.48 -21.67 8.34
N PRO A 253 0.48 -22.53 8.63
CA PRO A 253 0.68 -23.72 9.47
C PRO A 253 1.70 -24.73 8.95
N LEU A 254 1.85 -24.82 7.62
CA LEU A 254 2.85 -25.71 6.99
C LEU A 254 4.24 -25.06 6.84
N GLY A 255 4.37 -23.76 7.14
CA GLY A 255 5.61 -23.00 7.01
C GLY A 255 6.33 -23.27 5.69
N LYS A 256 7.57 -23.75 5.78
CA LYS A 256 8.43 -24.09 4.63
C LYS A 256 7.80 -25.07 3.64
N ALA A 257 6.97 -26.01 4.09
CA ALA A 257 6.44 -27.07 3.25
C ALA A 257 5.45 -26.58 2.18
N SER A 258 4.92 -25.36 2.31
CA SER A 258 4.01 -24.76 1.33
C SER A 258 4.38 -23.34 0.91
N ALA A 259 5.56 -22.84 1.30
CA ALA A 259 5.92 -21.43 1.16
C ALA A 259 5.88 -20.94 -0.29
N GLN A 260 6.44 -21.69 -1.24
CA GLN A 260 6.42 -21.26 -2.66
C GLN A 260 5.04 -21.39 -3.32
N LEU A 261 4.18 -22.26 -2.81
CA LEU A 261 2.81 -22.41 -3.29
C LEU A 261 1.92 -21.30 -2.75
N VAL A 262 1.82 -21.22 -1.41
CA VAL A 262 0.92 -20.30 -0.71
C VAL A 262 1.45 -18.88 -0.79
N GLY A 263 2.76 -18.70 -0.64
CA GLY A 263 3.40 -17.40 -0.56
C GLY A 263 3.29 -16.79 0.84
N TYR A 264 3.43 -15.47 0.88
CA TYR A 264 3.28 -14.70 2.10
C TYR A 264 2.68 -13.32 1.81
N THR A 265 2.19 -12.68 2.87
CA THR A 265 1.64 -11.31 2.88
C THR A 265 2.66 -10.32 3.44
N GLY A 266 2.48 -9.04 3.13
CA GLY A 266 3.31 -7.96 3.68
C GLY A 266 2.68 -6.60 3.51
N LYS A 267 3.30 -5.58 4.10
CA LYS A 267 2.81 -4.20 3.99
C LYS A 267 2.72 -3.77 2.54
N THR A 268 1.64 -3.06 2.22
CA THR A 268 1.46 -2.44 0.90
C THR A 268 2.55 -1.42 0.63
N THR A 269 3.13 -1.43 -0.57
CA THR A 269 4.16 -0.46 -0.99
C THR A 269 3.55 0.69 -1.79
N ALA A 270 4.28 1.80 -1.91
CA ALA A 270 3.83 2.94 -2.72
C ALA A 270 3.62 2.55 -4.19
N GLU A 271 4.48 1.68 -4.75
CA GLU A 271 4.37 1.20 -6.13
C GLU A 271 3.12 0.33 -6.35
N GLU A 272 2.67 -0.39 -5.32
CA GLU A 272 1.41 -1.15 -5.37
C GLU A 272 0.21 -0.20 -5.35
N ILE A 273 0.23 0.83 -4.50
CA ILE A 273 -0.82 1.87 -4.42
C ILE A 273 -0.92 2.65 -5.74
N GLU A 274 0.21 2.93 -6.40
CA GLU A 274 0.22 3.59 -7.71
C GLU A 274 -0.46 2.74 -8.79
N LYS A 275 -0.31 1.41 -8.73
CA LYS A 275 -0.91 0.47 -9.70
C LYS A 275 -2.38 0.18 -9.40
N ASP A 276 -2.73 0.06 -8.13
CA ASP A 276 -4.09 -0.13 -7.65
C ASP A 276 -4.43 0.96 -6.62
N PRO A 277 -5.01 2.09 -7.06
CA PRO A 277 -5.38 3.19 -6.17
C PRO A 277 -6.48 2.86 -5.15
N SER A 278 -7.05 1.65 -5.18
CA SER A 278 -7.93 1.17 -4.12
C SER A 278 -7.16 0.68 -2.89
N LEU A 279 -5.85 0.48 -3.02
CA LEU A 279 -4.95 0.15 -1.92
C LEU A 279 -4.54 1.39 -1.13
N THR A 280 -4.27 1.16 0.14
CA THR A 280 -3.78 2.17 1.09
C THR A 280 -2.54 1.65 1.81
N GLY A 281 -1.79 2.57 2.44
CA GLY A 281 -0.66 2.20 3.29
C GLY A 281 -1.03 1.39 4.54
N PHE A 282 -2.33 1.27 4.85
CA PHE A 282 -2.85 0.46 5.95
C PHE A 282 -3.13 -0.98 5.56
N ASP A 283 -3.18 -1.28 4.26
CA ASP A 283 -3.50 -2.61 3.76
C ASP A 283 -2.31 -3.56 3.85
N GLU A 284 -2.62 -4.84 3.99
CA GLU A 284 -1.66 -5.94 3.82
C GLU A 284 -1.99 -6.70 2.53
N THR A 285 -1.00 -6.82 1.65
CA THR A 285 -1.15 -7.46 0.33
C THR A 285 -0.32 -8.73 0.23
N GLY A 286 -0.80 -9.70 -0.53
CA GLY A 286 -0.04 -10.88 -0.91
C GLY A 286 1.16 -10.51 -1.76
N LYS A 287 2.35 -10.99 -1.37
CA LYS A 287 3.62 -10.67 -2.05
C LYS A 287 4.05 -11.74 -3.04
N THR A 288 3.75 -13.00 -2.76
CA THR A 288 4.13 -14.14 -3.60
C THR A 288 3.05 -15.22 -3.58
N GLY A 289 3.21 -16.24 -4.42
CA GLY A 289 2.35 -17.44 -4.42
C GLY A 289 0.87 -17.12 -4.62
N LEU A 290 0.02 -17.98 -4.05
CA LEU A 290 -1.43 -17.84 -4.06
C LEU A 290 -1.92 -16.60 -3.29
N GLU A 291 -1.22 -16.18 -2.23
CA GLU A 291 -1.54 -14.95 -1.51
C GLU A 291 -1.54 -13.74 -2.47
N ALA A 292 -0.55 -13.62 -3.35
CA ALA A 292 -0.49 -12.55 -4.36
C ALA A 292 -1.47 -12.76 -5.51
N GLN A 293 -1.55 -13.98 -6.05
CA GLN A 293 -2.39 -14.28 -7.22
C GLN A 293 -3.88 -14.14 -6.93
N LEU A 294 -4.29 -14.38 -5.68
CA LEU A 294 -5.68 -14.31 -5.23
C LEU A 294 -5.93 -13.14 -4.28
N ASP A 295 -5.02 -12.17 -4.23
CA ASP A 295 -5.03 -11.09 -3.24
C ASP A 295 -6.36 -10.32 -3.24
N GLU A 296 -6.90 -9.99 -4.42
CA GLU A 296 -8.18 -9.27 -4.53
C GLU A 296 -9.35 -10.03 -3.88
N LYS A 297 -9.37 -11.37 -4.00
CA LYS A 297 -10.41 -12.21 -3.39
C LYS A 297 -10.18 -12.37 -1.89
N LEU A 298 -8.93 -12.59 -1.49
CA LEU A 298 -8.54 -12.84 -0.11
C LEU A 298 -8.61 -11.59 0.74
N ARG A 299 -8.21 -10.41 0.23
CA ARG A 299 -8.08 -9.17 1.01
C ARG A 299 -9.43 -8.62 1.46
N GLY A 300 -10.48 -8.83 0.67
CA GLY A 300 -11.77 -8.16 0.91
C GLY A 300 -11.67 -6.66 0.66
N LYS A 301 -12.57 -5.89 1.29
CA LYS A 301 -12.63 -4.44 1.19
C LYS A 301 -12.80 -3.83 2.57
N ALA A 302 -11.90 -2.92 2.94
CA ALA A 302 -12.02 -2.15 4.17
C ALA A 302 -13.34 -1.39 4.22
N GLY A 303 -14.01 -1.43 5.36
CA GLY A 303 -15.12 -0.55 5.64
C GLY A 303 -14.65 0.63 6.47
N GLY A 304 -15.57 1.52 6.75
CA GLY A 304 -15.30 2.65 7.60
C GLY A 304 -16.04 3.89 7.14
N LYS A 305 -15.75 4.99 7.84
CA LYS A 305 -16.29 6.30 7.51
C LYS A 305 -15.33 7.41 7.86
N ILE A 306 -15.43 8.49 7.11
CA ILE A 306 -14.75 9.76 7.41
C ILE A 306 -15.82 10.73 7.86
N ASP A 307 -15.74 11.14 9.13
CA ASP A 307 -16.68 12.07 9.75
C ASP A 307 -16.00 13.43 10.02
N ILE A 308 -16.73 14.52 9.86
CA ILE A 308 -16.41 15.81 10.46
C ILE A 308 -17.01 15.81 11.87
N VAL A 309 -16.18 16.14 12.86
CA VAL A 309 -16.57 16.30 14.26
C VAL A 309 -16.18 17.69 14.75
N ASN A 310 -16.90 18.23 15.72
CA ASN A 310 -16.58 19.52 16.32
C ASN A 310 -15.35 19.43 17.26
N GLU A 311 -14.98 20.56 17.89
CA GLU A 311 -13.84 20.62 18.82
C GLU A 311 -13.92 19.60 19.95
N ASN A 312 -15.14 19.34 20.43
CA ASN A 312 -15.47 18.40 21.51
C ASN A 312 -15.56 16.94 21.05
N GLY A 313 -15.45 16.68 19.75
CA GLY A 313 -15.57 15.34 19.17
C GLY A 313 -17.01 14.89 18.89
N GLU A 314 -17.98 15.80 18.97
CA GLU A 314 -19.37 15.49 18.62
C GLU A 314 -19.54 15.46 17.09
N PHE A 315 -20.31 14.49 16.61
CA PHE A 315 -20.56 14.28 15.18
C PHE A 315 -21.25 15.47 14.51
N LYS A 316 -20.78 15.86 13.32
CA LYS A 316 -21.37 16.90 12.48
C LYS A 316 -21.87 16.36 11.15
N GLU A 317 -21.03 15.64 10.43
CA GLU A 317 -21.33 15.12 9.09
C GLU A 317 -20.46 13.90 8.76
N THR A 318 -21.01 12.95 8.00
CA THR A 318 -20.24 11.90 7.34
C THR A 318 -19.93 12.33 5.91
N LEU A 319 -18.65 12.42 5.56
CA LEU A 319 -18.20 12.71 4.20
C LEU A 319 -18.37 11.49 3.30
N ILE A 320 -17.92 10.32 3.78
CA ILE A 320 -18.04 9.05 3.06
C ILE A 320 -18.16 7.90 4.06
N GLU A 321 -18.94 6.89 3.70
CA GLU A 321 -19.07 5.64 4.43
C GLU A 321 -19.05 4.46 3.45
N GLN A 322 -18.26 3.44 3.79
CA GLN A 322 -18.20 2.18 3.07
C GLN A 322 -18.44 1.04 4.05
N LYS A 323 -19.31 0.10 3.67
CA LYS A 323 -19.47 -1.13 4.43
C LYS A 323 -18.28 -2.05 4.20
N LYS A 324 -17.74 -2.57 5.29
CA LYS A 324 -16.71 -3.61 5.28
C LYS A 324 -17.20 -4.86 4.55
N LYS A 325 -16.34 -5.44 3.71
CA LYS A 325 -16.54 -6.76 3.11
C LYS A 325 -15.34 -7.64 3.44
N ASP A 326 -15.56 -8.72 4.18
CA ASP A 326 -14.50 -9.71 4.43
C ASP A 326 -14.07 -10.41 3.14
N GLY A 327 -12.85 -10.93 3.16
CA GLY A 327 -12.28 -11.73 2.09
C GLY A 327 -12.96 -13.08 1.94
N GLU A 328 -12.79 -13.66 0.76
CA GLU A 328 -13.35 -14.96 0.40
C GLU A 328 -12.36 -16.07 0.74
N ASP A 329 -12.80 -17.09 1.49
CA ASP A 329 -12.01 -18.29 1.73
C ASP A 329 -11.83 -19.07 0.42
N ILE A 330 -10.62 -19.56 0.19
CA ILE A 330 -10.25 -20.32 -1.01
C ILE A 330 -9.89 -21.75 -0.61
N GLN A 331 -10.68 -22.71 -1.09
CA GLN A 331 -10.40 -24.13 -0.93
C GLN A 331 -9.56 -24.65 -2.11
N LEU A 332 -8.41 -25.24 -1.81
CA LEU A 332 -7.52 -25.90 -2.76
C LEU A 332 -7.80 -27.41 -2.82
N THR A 333 -7.25 -28.07 -3.84
CA THR A 333 -7.26 -29.54 -3.95
C THR A 333 -6.14 -30.21 -3.15
N ILE A 334 -5.23 -29.42 -2.59
CA ILE A 334 -4.06 -29.85 -1.83
C ILE A 334 -4.52 -30.63 -0.61
N ASP A 335 -3.83 -31.73 -0.31
CA ASP A 335 -3.93 -32.41 0.97
C ASP A 335 -2.70 -32.03 1.79
N ARG A 336 -2.92 -31.39 2.96
CA ARG A 336 -1.81 -30.84 3.74
C ARG A 336 -0.85 -31.93 4.23
N GLN A 337 -1.34 -33.14 4.49
CA GLN A 337 -0.50 -34.23 4.98
C GLN A 337 0.39 -34.77 3.86
N ILE A 338 -0.17 -34.91 2.65
CA ILE A 338 0.61 -35.29 1.46
C ILE A 338 1.64 -34.20 1.15
N GLN A 339 1.24 -32.92 1.20
CA GLN A 339 2.14 -31.77 1.01
C GLN A 339 3.33 -31.80 1.98
N LYS A 340 3.06 -31.97 3.28
CA LYS A 340 4.08 -32.03 4.33
C LYS A 340 5.04 -33.21 4.13
N ASN A 341 4.49 -34.41 3.96
CA ASN A 341 5.30 -35.62 3.76
C ASN A 341 6.17 -35.53 2.50
N ALA A 342 5.63 -34.99 1.41
CA ALA A 342 6.37 -34.81 0.16
C ALA A 342 7.49 -33.78 0.27
N PHE A 343 7.35 -32.76 1.13
CA PHE A 343 8.42 -31.81 1.46
C PHE A 343 9.50 -32.44 2.33
N GLU A 344 9.11 -33.12 3.41
CA GLU A 344 10.05 -33.78 4.31
C GLU A 344 10.87 -34.86 3.59
N ALA A 345 10.27 -35.58 2.64
CA ALA A 345 10.95 -36.58 1.83
C ALA A 345 12.07 -36.04 0.93
N LEU A 346 12.10 -34.73 0.65
CA LEU A 346 13.20 -34.10 -0.11
C LEU A 346 14.42 -33.80 0.76
N ASP A 347 14.30 -33.89 2.09
CA ASP A 347 15.41 -33.72 3.06
C ASP A 347 16.29 -32.48 2.80
N ASN A 348 15.63 -31.35 2.52
CA ASN A 348 16.28 -30.06 2.19
C ASN A 348 17.19 -30.08 0.94
N LEU A 349 17.17 -31.16 0.15
CA LEU A 349 17.88 -31.24 -1.13
C LEU A 349 17.11 -30.46 -2.21
N PRO A 350 17.81 -29.87 -3.21
CA PRO A 350 17.18 -29.22 -4.34
C PRO A 350 16.26 -30.17 -5.13
N GLY A 351 14.96 -29.90 -5.15
CA GLY A 351 14.02 -30.76 -5.86
C GLY A 351 12.58 -30.28 -5.80
N SER A 352 11.70 -30.95 -6.56
CA SER A 352 10.27 -30.73 -6.51
C SER A 352 9.51 -32.04 -6.55
N THR A 353 8.40 -32.10 -5.82
CA THR A 353 7.46 -33.23 -5.86
C THR A 353 6.08 -32.71 -6.22
N VAL A 354 5.45 -33.33 -7.23
CA VAL A 354 4.06 -33.08 -7.61
C VAL A 354 3.29 -34.38 -7.48
N VAL A 355 2.20 -34.35 -6.71
CA VAL A 355 1.28 -35.49 -6.53
C VAL A 355 -0.08 -35.10 -7.06
N THR A 356 -0.64 -35.92 -7.93
CA THR A 356 -1.95 -35.68 -8.55
C THR A 356 -2.90 -36.87 -8.35
N ALA A 357 -4.20 -36.59 -8.43
CA ALA A 357 -5.18 -37.61 -8.77
C ALA A 357 -5.33 -37.66 -10.30
N PRO A 358 -4.70 -38.62 -11.01
CA PRO A 358 -4.54 -38.56 -12.47
C PRO A 358 -5.86 -38.60 -13.26
N LYS A 359 -6.93 -39.15 -12.65
CA LYS A 359 -8.26 -39.20 -13.28
C LYS A 359 -9.00 -37.86 -13.25
N THR A 360 -8.73 -37.01 -12.26
CA THR A 360 -9.43 -35.73 -12.07
C THR A 360 -8.54 -34.52 -12.34
N GLY A 361 -7.22 -34.71 -12.35
CA GLY A 361 -6.23 -33.63 -12.47
C GLY A 361 -5.99 -32.85 -11.17
N GLU A 362 -6.65 -33.21 -10.07
CA GLU A 362 -6.48 -32.52 -8.78
C GLU A 362 -5.04 -32.64 -8.28
N LEU A 363 -4.45 -31.50 -7.94
CA LEU A 363 -3.13 -31.42 -7.31
C LEU A 363 -3.29 -31.71 -5.81
N LYS A 364 -2.69 -32.81 -5.34
CA LYS A 364 -2.68 -33.22 -3.93
C LYS A 364 -1.49 -32.66 -3.17
N ALA A 365 -0.36 -32.47 -3.85
CA ALA A 365 0.80 -31.76 -3.34
C ALA A 365 1.61 -31.13 -4.47
N VAL A 366 2.15 -29.94 -4.23
CA VAL A 366 3.08 -29.23 -5.11
C VAL A 366 4.19 -28.60 -4.27
N VAL A 367 5.35 -29.22 -4.28
CA VAL A 367 6.41 -29.00 -3.30
C VAL A 367 7.67 -28.53 -3.99
N SER A 368 8.39 -27.60 -3.37
CA SER A 368 9.74 -27.17 -3.76
C SER A 368 10.66 -27.19 -2.55
N SER A 369 11.87 -27.73 -2.73
CA SER A 369 12.93 -27.81 -1.71
C SER A 369 14.26 -27.33 -2.29
N PRO A 370 15.14 -26.68 -1.50
CA PRO A 370 14.86 -26.14 -0.17
C PRO A 370 13.84 -24.99 -0.21
N SER A 371 13.42 -24.52 0.96
CA SER A 371 12.35 -23.52 1.10
C SER A 371 12.63 -22.50 2.21
N TYR A 372 11.88 -21.40 2.19
CA TYR A 372 11.95 -20.30 3.16
C TYR A 372 10.78 -20.37 4.14
N ASP A 373 10.92 -19.76 5.31
CA ASP A 373 9.82 -19.68 6.28
C ASP A 373 8.97 -18.43 6.00
N PRO A 374 7.71 -18.58 5.53
CA PRO A 374 6.85 -17.45 5.23
C PRO A 374 6.40 -16.69 6.48
N ASN A 375 6.38 -17.33 7.66
CA ASN A 375 5.98 -16.66 8.91
C ASN A 375 7.01 -15.60 9.33
N LYS A 376 8.29 -15.79 8.99
CA LYS A 376 9.33 -14.79 9.24
C LYS A 376 9.06 -13.47 8.51
N PHE A 377 8.51 -13.52 7.29
CA PHE A 377 8.16 -12.29 6.55
C PHE A 377 7.04 -11.52 7.26
N VAL A 378 6.02 -12.22 7.75
CA VAL A 378 4.88 -11.59 8.45
C VAL A 378 5.28 -10.96 9.78
N LEU A 379 6.24 -11.58 10.48
CA LEU A 379 6.76 -11.09 11.76
C LEU A 379 7.81 -9.98 11.63
N GLY A 380 8.22 -9.62 10.41
CA GLY A 380 9.20 -8.55 10.16
C GLY A 380 10.63 -9.07 10.04
N MET A 381 10.86 -9.98 9.10
CA MET A 381 12.19 -10.49 8.74
C MET A 381 13.18 -9.35 8.52
N ASN A 382 14.34 -9.41 9.17
CA ASN A 382 15.38 -8.40 8.98
C ASN A 382 16.22 -8.67 7.71
N GLN A 383 17.01 -7.68 7.30
CA GLN A 383 17.81 -7.78 6.07
C GLN A 383 18.81 -8.95 6.09
N LYS A 384 19.40 -9.27 7.26
CA LYS A 384 20.36 -10.37 7.38
C LYS A 384 19.69 -11.74 7.19
N GLU A 385 18.51 -11.93 7.80
CA GLU A 385 17.70 -13.14 7.61
C GLU A 385 17.25 -13.28 6.14
N TYR A 386 16.80 -12.18 5.53
CA TYR A 386 16.42 -12.17 4.11
C TYR A 386 17.59 -12.54 3.21
N ASP A 387 18.75 -11.90 3.40
CA ASP A 387 19.97 -12.14 2.63
C ASP A 387 20.44 -13.60 2.72
N ALA A 388 20.28 -14.22 3.89
CA ALA A 388 20.63 -15.63 4.08
C ALA A 388 19.81 -16.56 3.18
N VAL A 389 18.54 -16.23 2.92
CA VAL A 389 17.67 -16.99 2.00
C VAL A 389 17.93 -16.57 0.54
N ALA A 390 18.06 -15.27 0.28
CA ALA A 390 18.21 -14.72 -1.07
C ALA A 390 19.54 -15.11 -1.74
N LYS A 391 20.61 -15.23 -0.96
CA LYS A 391 21.97 -15.55 -1.43
C LYS A 391 22.30 -17.04 -1.32
N ASP A 392 21.36 -17.86 -0.85
CA ASP A 392 21.55 -19.31 -0.78
C ASP A 392 21.69 -19.89 -2.21
N PRO A 393 22.80 -20.57 -2.54
CA PRO A 393 23.04 -21.13 -3.87
C PRO A 393 22.00 -22.19 -4.26
N LEU A 394 21.29 -22.77 -3.29
CA LEU A 394 20.20 -23.72 -3.51
C LEU A 394 18.87 -23.01 -3.82
N ASN A 395 18.82 -21.68 -3.93
CA ASN A 395 17.66 -20.90 -4.37
C ASN A 395 16.33 -21.30 -3.70
N PRO A 396 16.14 -21.08 -2.37
CA PRO A 396 14.92 -21.45 -1.66
C PRO A 396 13.65 -20.73 -2.14
N PHE A 397 13.78 -19.54 -2.73
CA PHE A 397 12.66 -18.79 -3.32
C PHE A 397 12.13 -19.41 -4.62
N LEU A 398 12.90 -20.29 -5.26
CA LEU A 398 12.50 -20.88 -6.54
C LEU A 398 11.31 -21.82 -6.37
N ALA A 399 10.21 -21.51 -7.05
CA ALA A 399 9.08 -22.43 -7.24
C ALA A 399 9.44 -23.48 -8.32
N ARG A 400 10.19 -24.52 -7.92
CA ARG A 400 10.70 -25.55 -8.85
C ARG A 400 9.58 -26.27 -9.60
N PHE A 401 8.45 -26.54 -8.96
CA PHE A 401 7.29 -27.15 -9.63
C PHE A 401 6.72 -26.31 -10.78
N GLY A 402 6.97 -24.99 -10.80
CA GLY A 402 6.58 -24.07 -11.87
C GLY A 402 7.69 -23.78 -12.88
N THR A 403 8.83 -24.49 -12.79
CA THR A 403 10.01 -24.27 -13.65
C THR A 403 10.16 -25.41 -14.66
N GLY A 404 10.57 -25.09 -15.89
CA GLY A 404 10.83 -26.09 -16.93
C GLY A 404 12.17 -26.82 -16.73
N TYR A 405 12.17 -28.14 -16.84
CA TYR A 405 13.37 -28.99 -16.77
C TYR A 405 13.41 -29.99 -17.92
N ALA A 406 14.60 -30.48 -18.25
CA ALA A 406 14.71 -31.70 -19.03
C ALA A 406 14.11 -32.86 -18.22
N PRO A 407 13.12 -33.61 -18.75
CA PRO A 407 12.42 -34.66 -18.01
C PRO A 407 13.32 -35.88 -17.70
N GLY A 408 14.49 -35.96 -18.32
CA GLY A 408 15.43 -37.07 -18.13
C GLY A 408 14.87 -38.40 -18.62
N SER A 409 15.33 -39.49 -18.01
CA SER A 409 15.03 -40.85 -18.47
C SER A 409 13.57 -41.25 -18.38
N THR A 410 12.73 -40.59 -17.58
CA THR A 410 11.30 -40.89 -17.47
C THR A 410 10.57 -40.60 -18.79
N PHE A 411 11.09 -39.68 -19.62
CA PHE A 411 10.52 -39.37 -20.94
C PHE A 411 10.60 -40.53 -21.93
N LYS A 412 11.46 -41.53 -21.67
CA LYS A 412 11.53 -42.76 -22.49
C LYS A 412 10.17 -43.47 -22.59
N ALA A 413 9.33 -43.40 -21.56
CA ALA A 413 7.98 -43.97 -21.61
C ALA A 413 7.11 -43.29 -22.69
N ILE A 414 7.22 -41.97 -22.83
CA ILE A 414 6.51 -41.20 -23.88
C ILE A 414 7.07 -41.56 -25.26
N THR A 415 8.40 -41.59 -25.42
CA THR A 415 9.04 -41.99 -26.68
C THR A 415 8.64 -43.41 -27.09
N ALA A 416 8.56 -44.34 -26.13
CA ALA A 416 8.13 -45.71 -26.39
C ALA A 416 6.66 -45.79 -26.82
N ALA A 417 5.76 -45.06 -26.16
CA ALA A 417 4.35 -44.99 -26.55
C ALA A 417 4.18 -44.49 -27.99
N ILE A 418 4.83 -43.36 -28.33
CA ILE A 418 4.83 -42.82 -29.70
C ILE A 418 5.36 -43.86 -30.69
N GLY A 419 6.47 -44.53 -30.36
CA GLY A 419 7.08 -45.51 -31.24
C GLY A 419 6.19 -46.74 -31.51
N ILE A 420 5.41 -47.16 -30.52
CA ILE A 420 4.45 -48.27 -30.64
C ILE A 420 3.23 -47.82 -31.46
N ASP A 421 2.69 -46.62 -31.19
CA ASP A 421 1.52 -46.08 -31.90
C ASP A 421 1.82 -45.86 -33.40
N GLU A 422 3.00 -45.31 -33.70
CA GLU A 422 3.50 -45.11 -35.07
C GLU A 422 4.04 -46.41 -35.71
N LYS A 423 4.01 -47.54 -34.97
CA LYS A 423 4.47 -48.86 -35.42
C LYS A 423 5.93 -48.91 -35.90
N VAL A 424 6.77 -47.98 -35.44
CA VAL A 424 8.22 -47.97 -35.73
C VAL A 424 9.00 -48.92 -34.80
N THR A 425 8.40 -49.31 -33.68
CA THR A 425 8.88 -50.36 -32.77
C THR A 425 7.73 -51.21 -32.22
N THR A 426 8.05 -52.36 -31.63
CA THR A 426 7.10 -53.25 -30.95
C THR A 426 7.70 -53.70 -29.61
N PRO A 427 6.88 -54.21 -28.66
CA PRO A 427 7.39 -54.71 -27.37
C PRO A 427 8.38 -55.87 -27.48
N ASP A 428 8.31 -56.66 -28.55
CA ASP A 428 9.15 -57.83 -28.83
C ASP A 428 10.40 -57.51 -29.68
N LYS A 429 10.46 -56.31 -30.28
CA LYS A 429 11.62 -55.88 -31.07
C LYS A 429 12.86 -55.74 -30.20
N THR A 430 13.90 -56.50 -30.53
CA THR A 430 15.16 -56.53 -29.78
C THR A 430 16.23 -55.69 -30.48
N HIS A 431 17.05 -54.99 -29.69
CA HIS A 431 18.24 -54.27 -30.14
C HIS A 431 19.48 -54.86 -29.45
N GLU A 432 20.50 -55.24 -30.21
CA GLU A 432 21.79 -55.65 -29.66
C GLU A 432 22.59 -54.42 -29.21
N ILE A 433 22.89 -54.34 -27.91
CA ILE A 433 23.69 -53.26 -27.31
C ILE A 433 24.87 -53.90 -26.59
N THR A 434 26.08 -53.68 -27.11
CA THR A 434 27.32 -54.19 -26.51
C THR A 434 28.02 -53.08 -25.72
N GLY A 435 28.17 -53.28 -24.41
CA GLY A 435 28.82 -52.31 -23.52
C GLY A 435 27.88 -51.19 -23.03
N LEU A 436 28.46 -50.06 -22.59
CA LEU A 436 27.73 -48.95 -21.94
C LEU A 436 27.64 -47.67 -22.80
N LYS A 437 28.29 -47.64 -23.97
CA LYS A 437 28.34 -46.48 -24.86
C LYS A 437 27.97 -46.91 -26.28
N TRP A 438 27.18 -46.09 -26.97
CA TRP A 438 26.72 -46.36 -28.34
C TRP A 438 26.61 -45.04 -29.12
N GLN A 439 27.02 -45.07 -30.39
CA GLN A 439 26.78 -44.00 -31.35
C GLN A 439 26.34 -44.59 -32.67
N LYS A 440 25.61 -43.80 -33.48
CA LYS A 440 25.10 -44.27 -34.78
C LYS A 440 26.21 -44.66 -35.74
N ASP A 441 27.20 -43.78 -35.92
CA ASP A 441 28.38 -43.98 -36.79
C ASP A 441 29.47 -42.92 -36.47
N GLY A 442 30.58 -42.94 -37.21
CA GLY A 442 31.72 -42.03 -36.99
C GLY A 442 31.44 -40.54 -37.21
N SER A 443 30.28 -40.17 -37.77
CA SER A 443 29.88 -38.75 -37.90
C SER A 443 29.60 -38.08 -36.56
N TRP A 444 29.34 -38.87 -35.51
CA TRP A 444 29.11 -38.36 -34.15
C TRP A 444 30.40 -38.03 -33.40
N GLY A 445 31.57 -38.31 -34.00
CA GLY A 445 32.88 -38.09 -33.41
C GLY A 445 33.42 -39.30 -32.63
N ILE A 446 34.28 -39.04 -31.64
CA ILE A 446 34.94 -40.07 -30.84
C ILE A 446 34.08 -40.37 -29.60
N ILE A 447 33.74 -41.65 -29.41
CA ILE A 447 33.27 -42.17 -28.12
C ILE A 447 34.49 -42.24 -27.19
N LEU A 448 34.65 -41.23 -26.33
CA LEU A 448 35.54 -41.32 -25.15
C LEU A 448 34.89 -42.23 -24.12
#